data_AF-A0A9D6VLH4-F1
#
_entry.id   AF-A0A9D6VLH4-F1
#
_cell.length_a   1.000
_cell.length_b   1.000
_cell.length_c   1.000
_cell.angle_alpha   90.00
_cell.angle_beta   90.00
_cell.angle_gamma   90.00
#
_symmetry.space_group_name_H-M   'P 1'
#
loop_
_entity.id
_entity.type
_entity.pdbx_description
1 polymer ?
#
loop_
_entity_poly.entity_id
_entity_poly.type
_entity_poly.pdbx_seq_one_letter_code
_entity_poly.pdbx_strand_id
1 'polypeptide(L)'
;MFCNQCEQAAKGTGCTVAGVCGKDPDIQSLQETLIFGLKGIAAYAWHAKKLGKTDPEVDAFMHEALFTTLTNVNFDLEDHLNMVLKCGQMNLKTMEMLDKAHCERFGNPTPVEVDTGTKAGRGILVTGHDLLDIQELLKQTEGKGINIYTHTEMLPAHAYPEIRKYKHLVGNYGGAWQDQLKEFDAFPGTILATTNCIQVPKESYKDRFFTMGVTSASKEGHIQGHDFSKLIERTLKTQPLAEAPGKKIMTGFHHTAILGIADKVIGAVKAGKIKHFFLIGGCDGAKPGRNYYTKFAEQVPKDCVILTLACGKYRFNKQDFGTIDGIPRLLDIGQCNNAYSAIQVAVALAGAFNCGVNDLPLSLILSWYEQKAVAILLTLLSLNIKGMRLGPTPPAFLTPNVVKVLQDKFDLKLITTPEEDLKAILKK
;
A
#
# COMPACT_ATOMS: atom_id res chain seq x y z
N MET A 1 11.67 25.53 2.56
CA MET A 1 10.21 25.32 2.58
C MET A 1 9.61 25.73 1.23
N PHE A 2 8.33 25.44 0.97
CA PHE A 2 7.57 26.10 -0.11
C PHE A 2 6.12 26.28 0.34
N CYS A 3 5.66 27.51 0.55
CA CYS A 3 4.28 27.80 0.94
C CYS A 3 3.72 28.95 0.11
N ASN A 4 2.59 28.74 -0.56
CA ASN A 4 1.96 29.70 -1.47
C ASN A 4 0.44 29.85 -1.26
N GLN A 5 -0.08 29.47 -0.10
CA GLN A 5 -1.52 29.39 0.14
C GLN A 5 -2.20 30.73 0.51
N CYS A 6 -1.44 31.79 0.77
CA CYS A 6 -2.00 33.11 1.09
C CYS A 6 -1.58 34.16 0.06
N GLU A 7 -2.36 35.23 -0.04
CA GLU A 7 -2.14 36.34 -0.97
C GLU A 7 -0.75 37.00 -0.76
N GLN A 8 -0.30 37.10 0.49
CA GLN A 8 0.99 37.68 0.87
C GLN A 8 2.20 36.75 0.67
N ALA A 9 2.06 35.65 -0.06
CA ALA A 9 3.20 34.77 -0.37
C ALA A 9 4.35 35.60 -0.98
N ALA A 10 5.60 35.29 -0.59
CA ALA A 10 6.75 36.10 -1.00
C ALA A 10 6.81 36.27 -2.53
N LYS A 11 6.97 37.52 -2.98
CA LYS A 11 6.98 37.91 -4.40
C LYS A 11 5.72 37.49 -5.18
N GLY A 12 4.59 37.25 -4.51
CA GLY A 12 3.36 36.75 -5.12
C GLY A 12 3.48 35.32 -5.70
N THR A 13 4.48 34.55 -5.27
CA THR A 13 4.78 33.22 -5.86
C THR A 13 4.88 32.12 -4.81
N GLY A 14 5.66 32.33 -3.74
CA GLY A 14 5.85 31.33 -2.71
C GLY A 14 6.94 31.70 -1.72
N CYS A 15 6.68 31.47 -0.45
CA CYS A 15 7.64 31.58 0.64
C CYS A 15 8.61 30.38 0.60
N THR A 16 9.88 30.62 0.28
CA THR A 16 10.90 29.56 0.11
C THR A 16 11.90 29.45 1.26
N VAL A 17 12.15 30.56 1.97
CA VAL A 17 13.08 30.64 3.11
C VAL A 17 12.33 30.63 4.45
N ALA A 18 11.39 31.57 4.62
CA ALA A 18 10.48 31.67 5.76
C ALA A 18 9.14 32.24 5.26
N GLY A 19 8.06 32.01 5.99
CA GLY A 19 6.75 32.61 5.70
C GLY A 19 6.75 34.11 5.98
N VAL A 20 6.17 34.92 5.07
CA VAL A 20 5.89 36.35 5.35
C VAL A 20 5.01 36.52 6.60
N CYS A 21 4.12 35.55 6.85
CA CYS A 21 3.31 35.45 8.05
C CYS A 21 4.06 34.99 9.31
N GLY A 22 5.39 34.81 9.26
CA GLY A 22 6.19 34.31 10.37
C GLY A 22 6.26 32.78 10.48
N LYS A 23 5.64 32.02 9.56
CA LYS A 23 5.70 30.56 9.58
C LYS A 23 7.12 30.04 9.34
N ASP A 24 7.61 29.26 10.29
CA ASP A 24 8.90 28.58 10.26
C ASP A 24 8.92 27.40 9.24
N PRO A 25 10.06 27.10 8.59
CA PRO A 25 10.19 25.97 7.68
C PRO A 25 9.83 24.60 8.28
N ASP A 26 10.14 24.35 9.55
CA ASP A 26 9.83 23.10 10.24
C ASP A 26 8.32 22.98 10.49
N ILE A 27 7.63 24.09 10.79
CA ILE A 27 6.17 24.13 10.86
C ILE A 27 5.56 23.83 9.48
N GLN A 28 6.07 24.44 8.41
CA GLN A 28 5.60 24.11 7.05
C GLN A 28 5.80 22.63 6.73
N SER A 29 6.95 22.07 7.12
CA SER A 29 7.27 20.66 6.94
C SER A 29 6.27 19.73 7.62
N LEU A 30 5.89 20.05 8.86
CA LEU A 30 4.88 19.30 9.61
C LEU A 30 3.47 19.51 9.04
N GLN A 31 3.11 20.73 8.59
CA GLN A 31 1.84 20.99 7.91
C GLN A 31 1.72 20.19 6.60
N GLU A 32 2.77 20.14 5.78
CA GLU A 32 2.80 19.31 4.56
C GLU A 32 2.69 17.82 4.89
N THR A 33 3.41 17.37 5.91
CA THR A 33 3.34 16.00 6.41
C THR A 33 1.92 15.65 6.83
N LEU A 34 1.24 16.55 7.57
CA LEU A 34 -0.14 16.39 7.98
C LEU A 34 -1.07 16.30 6.78
N ILE A 35 -1.00 17.24 5.83
CA ILE A 35 -1.82 17.23 4.60
C ILE A 35 -1.63 15.93 3.80
N PHE A 36 -0.40 15.41 3.68
CA PHE A 36 -0.15 14.13 3.01
C PHE A 36 -0.71 12.95 3.81
N GLY A 37 -0.62 12.96 5.13
CA GLY A 37 -1.31 11.99 5.99
C GLY A 37 -2.82 11.99 5.77
N LEU A 38 -3.45 13.17 5.74
CA LEU A 38 -4.89 13.32 5.50
C LEU A 38 -5.30 12.77 4.12
N LYS A 39 -4.48 12.95 3.08
CA LYS A 39 -4.73 12.33 1.76
C LYS A 39 -4.71 10.80 1.82
N GLY A 40 -3.82 10.21 2.63
CA GLY A 40 -3.80 8.77 2.87
C GLY A 40 -5.04 8.27 3.61
N ILE A 41 -5.44 8.97 4.69
CA ILE A 41 -6.69 8.69 5.43
C ILE A 41 -7.89 8.77 4.47
N ALA A 42 -8.00 9.84 3.70
CA ALA A 42 -9.09 10.03 2.75
C ALA A 42 -9.18 8.90 1.72
N ALA A 43 -8.04 8.36 1.27
CA ALA A 43 -8.02 7.24 0.34
C ALA A 43 -8.64 5.97 0.96
N TYR A 44 -8.29 5.64 2.21
CA TYR A 44 -8.87 4.46 2.89
C TYR A 44 -10.32 4.68 3.35
N ALA A 45 -10.63 5.86 3.89
CA ALA A 45 -11.97 6.24 4.31
C ALA A 45 -12.95 6.27 3.13
N TRP A 46 -12.50 6.66 1.93
CA TRP A 46 -13.29 6.57 0.70
C TRP A 46 -13.75 5.14 0.41
N HIS A 47 -12.85 4.16 0.51
CA HIS A 47 -13.21 2.75 0.30
C HIS A 47 -14.14 2.22 1.40
N ALA A 48 -13.86 2.56 2.67
CA ALA A 48 -14.73 2.17 3.77
C ALA A 48 -16.15 2.73 3.59
N LYS A 49 -16.28 3.99 3.17
CA LYS A 49 -17.56 4.65 2.90
C LYS A 49 -18.34 3.96 1.77
N LYS A 50 -17.68 3.52 0.70
CA LYS A 50 -18.33 2.73 -0.36
C LYS A 50 -18.91 1.41 0.15
N LEU A 51 -18.37 0.89 1.24
CA LEU A 51 -18.88 -0.30 1.95
C LEU A 51 -19.83 0.05 3.10
N GLY A 52 -20.29 1.30 3.18
CA GLY A 52 -21.24 1.76 4.19
C GLY A 52 -20.64 1.97 5.58
N LYS A 53 -19.32 2.11 5.70
CA LYS A 53 -18.62 2.34 6.97
C LYS A 53 -18.05 3.76 7.03
N THR A 54 -18.27 4.44 8.16
CA THR A 54 -17.76 5.78 8.48
C THR A 54 -17.43 5.85 9.96
N ASP A 55 -16.54 6.77 10.34
CA ASP A 55 -16.18 7.00 11.74
C ASP A 55 -16.20 8.50 12.07
N PRO A 56 -17.10 8.97 12.95
CA PRO A 56 -17.24 10.39 13.26
C PRO A 56 -15.98 11.05 13.85
N GLU A 57 -15.12 10.28 14.54
CA GLU A 57 -13.88 10.81 15.10
C GLU A 57 -12.86 11.08 13.99
N VAL A 58 -12.75 10.16 13.02
CA VAL A 58 -11.92 10.37 11.82
C VAL A 58 -12.42 11.59 11.05
N ASP A 59 -13.73 11.71 10.82
CA ASP A 59 -14.31 12.85 10.10
C ASP A 59 -14.07 14.19 10.82
N ALA A 60 -14.26 14.23 12.14
CA ALA A 60 -13.98 15.42 12.94
C ALA A 60 -12.50 15.81 12.90
N PHE A 61 -11.60 14.83 13.01
CA PHE A 61 -10.16 15.06 12.92
C PHE A 61 -9.74 15.60 11.55
N MET A 62 -10.33 15.11 10.46
CA MET A 62 -10.03 15.61 9.11
C MET A 62 -10.30 17.11 9.00
N HIS A 63 -11.39 17.61 9.60
CA HIS A 63 -11.69 19.05 9.64
C HIS A 63 -10.73 19.83 10.54
N GLU A 64 -10.49 19.33 11.76
CA GLU A 64 -9.57 19.93 12.73
C GLU A 64 -8.16 20.08 12.12
N ALA A 65 -7.62 19.00 11.56
CA ALA A 65 -6.29 18.96 10.98
C ALA A 65 -6.15 19.90 9.78
N LEU A 66 -7.15 19.98 8.89
CA LEU A 66 -7.13 20.96 7.80
C LEU A 66 -7.12 22.39 8.34
N PHE A 67 -7.94 22.68 9.35
CA PHE A 67 -8.03 24.02 9.92
C PHE A 67 -6.73 24.47 10.58
N THR A 68 -6.02 23.56 11.27
CA THR A 68 -4.69 23.81 11.86
C THR A 68 -3.66 24.27 10.81
N THR A 69 -3.80 23.85 9.54
CA THR A 69 -2.85 24.21 8.47
C THR A 69 -3.14 25.55 7.78
N LEU A 70 -4.24 26.23 8.14
CA LEU A 70 -4.56 27.52 7.55
C LEU A 70 -3.58 28.63 7.97
N THR A 71 -3.56 29.68 7.16
CA THR A 71 -2.75 30.88 7.43
C THR A 71 -3.19 31.53 8.74
N ASN A 72 -2.22 31.81 9.62
CA ASN A 72 -2.40 32.51 10.90
C ASN A 72 -3.26 31.76 11.94
N VAL A 73 -3.30 30.43 11.91
CA VAL A 73 -4.04 29.62 12.91
C VAL A 73 -3.15 29.11 14.03
N ASN A 74 -2.09 28.38 13.70
CA ASN A 74 -1.19 27.79 14.70
C ASN A 74 0.27 27.94 14.24
N PHE A 75 1.14 28.39 15.14
CA PHE A 75 2.59 28.54 14.93
C PHE A 75 3.43 27.82 16.00
N ASP A 76 2.80 26.98 16.83
CA ASP A 76 3.48 26.17 17.83
C ASP A 76 3.99 24.85 17.20
N LEU A 77 5.27 24.55 17.39
CA LEU A 77 5.90 23.39 16.76
C LEU A 77 5.45 22.06 17.41
N GLU A 78 5.22 22.05 18.72
CA GLU A 78 4.83 20.84 19.44
C GLU A 78 3.40 20.43 19.10
N ASP A 79 2.48 21.40 18.99
CA ASP A 79 1.12 21.19 18.53
C ASP A 79 1.08 20.52 17.15
N HIS A 80 1.92 21.00 16.21
CA HIS A 80 2.01 20.40 14.88
C HIS A 80 2.54 18.96 14.92
N LEU A 81 3.55 18.69 15.76
CA LEU A 81 4.06 17.34 15.95
C LEU A 81 2.97 16.43 16.52
N ASN A 82 2.22 16.90 17.53
CA ASN A 82 1.11 16.15 18.13
C ASN A 82 0.00 15.88 17.11
N MET A 83 -0.31 16.83 16.23
CA MET A 83 -1.28 16.63 15.15
C MET A 83 -0.82 15.60 14.11
N VAL A 84 0.47 15.56 13.78
CA VAL A 84 1.04 14.51 12.91
C VAL A 84 0.93 13.13 13.57
N LEU A 85 1.16 13.01 14.87
CA LEU A 85 0.99 11.74 15.59
C LEU A 85 -0.49 11.34 15.71
N LYS A 86 -1.39 12.28 15.99
CA LYS A 86 -2.84 12.08 15.99
C LYS A 86 -3.35 11.62 14.61
N CYS A 87 -2.78 12.16 13.52
CA CYS A 87 -3.02 11.69 12.16
C CYS A 87 -2.70 10.21 12.00
N GLY A 88 -1.58 9.76 12.56
CA GLY A 88 -1.21 8.33 12.59
C GLY A 88 -2.24 7.45 13.30
N GLN A 89 -2.77 7.92 14.44
CA GLN A 89 -3.81 7.22 15.21
C GLN A 89 -5.13 7.14 14.42
N MET A 90 -5.54 8.25 13.79
CA MET A 90 -6.75 8.27 12.97
C MET A 90 -6.61 7.41 11.71
N ASN A 91 -5.42 7.35 11.12
CA ASN A 91 -5.15 6.42 10.04
C ASN A 91 -5.22 4.96 10.49
N LEU A 92 -4.73 4.62 11.69
CA LEU A 92 -4.89 3.27 12.25
C LEU A 92 -6.36 2.87 12.35
N LYS A 93 -7.18 3.76 12.93
CA LYS A 93 -8.63 3.59 13.05
C LYS A 93 -9.31 3.44 11.68
N THR A 94 -8.87 4.21 10.70
CA THR A 94 -9.39 4.14 9.32
C THR A 94 -9.03 2.81 8.65
N MET A 95 -7.80 2.33 8.81
CA MET A 95 -7.39 1.03 8.27
C MET A 95 -8.11 -0.12 8.97
N GLU A 96 -8.32 -0.05 10.28
CA GLU A 96 -9.15 -1.01 11.03
C GLU A 96 -10.59 -1.06 10.50
N MET A 97 -11.21 0.11 10.32
CA MET A 97 -12.56 0.22 9.77
C MET A 97 -12.65 -0.41 8.37
N LEU A 98 -11.67 -0.13 7.50
CA LEU A 98 -11.60 -0.71 6.15
C LEU A 98 -11.37 -2.22 6.19
N ASP A 99 -10.50 -2.70 7.06
CA ASP A 99 -10.21 -4.12 7.27
C ASP A 99 -11.47 -4.90 7.67
N LYS A 100 -12.20 -4.39 8.67
CA LYS A 100 -13.51 -4.92 9.08
C LYS A 100 -14.52 -4.92 7.93
N ALA A 101 -14.62 -3.80 7.19
CA ALA A 101 -15.52 -3.69 6.04
C ALA A 101 -15.22 -4.75 4.97
N HIS A 102 -13.92 -4.96 4.67
CA HIS A 102 -13.48 -5.98 3.73
C HIS A 102 -13.80 -7.39 4.22
N CYS A 103 -13.46 -7.72 5.47
CA CYS A 103 -13.68 -9.05 6.02
C CYS A 103 -15.18 -9.40 6.12
N GLU A 104 -16.02 -8.46 6.57
CA GLU A 104 -17.48 -8.62 6.62
C GLU A 104 -18.09 -8.84 5.23
N ARG A 105 -17.63 -8.10 4.22
CA ARG A 105 -18.21 -8.13 2.87
C ARG A 105 -17.69 -9.28 2.03
N PHE A 106 -16.39 -9.57 2.11
CA PHE A 106 -15.69 -10.44 1.17
C PHE A 106 -15.16 -11.74 1.80
N GLY A 107 -15.33 -11.88 3.12
CA GLY A 107 -14.77 -12.97 3.92
C GLY A 107 -13.31 -12.71 4.33
N ASN A 108 -12.84 -13.42 5.35
CA ASN A 108 -11.45 -13.32 5.78
C ASN A 108 -10.51 -13.83 4.67
N PRO A 109 -9.43 -13.10 4.34
CA PRO A 109 -8.45 -13.57 3.35
C PRO A 109 -7.83 -14.91 3.75
N THR A 110 -7.61 -15.76 2.76
CA THR A 110 -6.92 -17.05 2.91
C THR A 110 -5.73 -17.14 1.96
N PRO A 111 -4.58 -17.72 2.38
CA PRO A 111 -3.42 -17.87 1.53
C PRO A 111 -3.75 -18.61 0.23
N VAL A 112 -3.26 -18.10 -0.90
CA VAL A 112 -3.56 -18.63 -2.23
C VAL A 112 -2.42 -18.38 -3.21
N GLU A 113 -2.18 -19.36 -4.08
CA GLU A 113 -1.35 -19.18 -5.27
C GLU A 113 -2.17 -18.55 -6.40
N VAL A 114 -1.59 -17.54 -7.05
CA VAL A 114 -2.17 -16.79 -8.16
C VAL A 114 -1.26 -16.93 -9.37
N ASP A 115 -1.83 -17.31 -10.51
CA ASP A 115 -1.12 -17.41 -11.78
C ASP A 115 -0.83 -16.01 -12.35
N THR A 116 0.36 -15.79 -12.89
CA THR A 116 0.73 -14.54 -13.60
C THR A 116 0.72 -14.68 -15.12
N GLY A 117 0.32 -15.83 -15.64
CA GLY A 117 0.18 -16.11 -17.06
C GLY A 117 -1.12 -15.56 -17.62
N THR A 118 -1.38 -15.85 -18.90
CA THR A 118 -2.63 -15.48 -19.56
C THR A 118 -3.36 -16.75 -19.99
N LYS A 119 -4.70 -16.73 -19.84
CA LYS A 119 -5.61 -17.71 -20.42
C LYS A 119 -6.16 -17.21 -21.75
N ALA A 120 -6.36 -18.14 -22.68
CA ALA A 120 -6.98 -17.84 -23.96
C ALA A 120 -8.38 -17.19 -23.79
N GLY A 121 -8.67 -16.17 -24.59
CA GLY A 121 -9.96 -15.47 -24.59
C GLY A 121 -9.84 -13.98 -24.30
N ARG A 122 -10.98 -13.27 -24.28
CA ARG A 122 -10.99 -11.82 -24.04
C ARG A 122 -10.74 -11.52 -22.57
N GLY A 123 -10.16 -10.36 -22.28
CA GLY A 123 -9.72 -10.02 -20.93
C GLY A 123 -10.09 -8.62 -20.48
N ILE A 124 -10.36 -8.46 -19.20
CA ILE A 124 -10.38 -7.16 -18.50
C ILE A 124 -9.28 -7.19 -17.44
N LEU A 125 -8.44 -6.15 -17.44
CA LEU A 125 -7.41 -5.95 -16.43
C LEU A 125 -7.87 -4.90 -15.41
N VAL A 126 -8.00 -5.28 -14.15
CA VAL A 126 -8.43 -4.38 -13.07
C VAL A 126 -7.22 -3.93 -12.26
N THR A 127 -7.00 -2.63 -12.18
CA THR A 127 -5.93 -1.98 -11.40
C THR A 127 -6.53 -1.05 -10.34
N GLY A 128 -5.71 -0.70 -9.35
CA GLY A 128 -6.11 0.11 -8.20
C GLY A 128 -6.31 -0.75 -6.95
N HIS A 129 -7.29 -0.41 -6.10
CA HIS A 129 -7.44 -1.05 -4.78
C HIS A 129 -8.87 -1.49 -4.46
N ASP A 130 -9.87 -1.09 -5.24
CA ASP A 130 -11.27 -1.20 -4.81
C ASP A 130 -11.84 -2.61 -5.02
N LEU A 131 -12.00 -3.34 -3.91
CA LEU A 131 -12.51 -4.71 -3.92
C LEU A 131 -14.01 -4.81 -4.22
N LEU A 132 -14.79 -3.74 -3.96
CA LEU A 132 -16.21 -3.72 -4.29
C LEU A 132 -16.39 -3.60 -5.81
N ASP A 133 -15.59 -2.75 -6.45
CA ASP A 133 -15.65 -2.55 -7.91
C ASP A 133 -15.33 -3.83 -8.68
N ILE A 134 -14.28 -4.57 -8.28
CA ILE A 134 -13.97 -5.86 -8.93
C ILE A 134 -15.03 -6.91 -8.64
N GLN A 135 -15.59 -6.98 -7.43
CA GLN A 135 -16.69 -7.91 -7.12
C GLN A 135 -17.89 -7.66 -8.03
N GLU A 136 -18.25 -6.40 -8.25
CA GLU A 136 -19.40 -6.04 -9.05
C GLU A 136 -19.16 -6.24 -10.54
N LEU A 137 -17.94 -5.98 -11.02
CA LEU A 137 -17.51 -6.35 -12.36
C LEU A 137 -17.59 -7.86 -12.59
N LEU A 138 -17.16 -8.66 -11.61
CA LEU A 138 -17.17 -10.13 -11.70
C LEU A 138 -18.59 -10.67 -11.87
N LYS A 139 -19.57 -10.16 -11.12
CA LYS A 139 -20.99 -10.52 -11.28
C LYS A 139 -21.49 -10.20 -12.68
N GLN A 140 -21.18 -9.02 -13.20
CA GLN A 140 -21.70 -8.59 -14.51
C GLN A 140 -21.00 -9.27 -15.69
N THR A 141 -19.81 -9.84 -15.47
CA THR A 141 -19.03 -10.55 -16.50
C THR A 141 -19.18 -12.07 -16.47
N GLU A 142 -19.85 -12.62 -15.45
CA GLU A 142 -20.09 -14.05 -15.31
C GLU A 142 -20.87 -14.60 -16.51
N GLY A 143 -20.39 -15.73 -17.05
CA GLY A 143 -20.99 -16.35 -18.24
C GLY A 143 -20.74 -15.65 -19.58
N LYS A 144 -19.98 -14.54 -19.63
CA LYS A 144 -19.73 -13.78 -20.88
C LYS A 144 -18.46 -14.21 -21.64
N GLY A 145 -17.73 -15.22 -21.17
CA GLY A 145 -16.48 -15.66 -21.80
C GLY A 145 -15.35 -14.62 -21.71
N ILE A 146 -15.36 -13.79 -20.67
CA ILE A 146 -14.36 -12.75 -20.40
C ILE A 146 -13.55 -13.16 -19.17
N ASN A 147 -12.23 -13.24 -19.33
CA ASN A 147 -11.28 -13.46 -18.25
C ASN A 147 -11.02 -12.13 -17.51
N ILE A 148 -11.09 -12.15 -16.18
CA ILE A 148 -10.75 -11.02 -15.32
C ILE A 148 -9.36 -11.26 -14.73
N TYR A 149 -8.50 -10.25 -14.87
CA TYR A 149 -7.16 -10.22 -14.32
C TYR A 149 -7.05 -9.08 -13.31
N THR A 150 -6.30 -9.30 -12.25
CA THR A 150 -5.86 -8.22 -11.36
C THR A 150 -4.52 -7.65 -11.83
N HIS A 151 -4.24 -6.42 -11.44
CA HIS A 151 -2.96 -5.75 -11.63
C HIS A 151 -2.57 -5.04 -10.33
N THR A 152 -1.27 -5.03 -10.03
CA THR A 152 -0.67 -4.32 -8.90
C THR A 152 -1.39 -4.56 -7.56
N GLU A 153 -1.93 -3.52 -6.92
CA GLU A 153 -2.64 -3.55 -5.65
C GLU A 153 -3.98 -4.32 -5.68
N MET A 154 -4.43 -4.81 -6.84
CA MET A 154 -5.58 -5.71 -6.93
C MET A 154 -5.22 -7.17 -6.73
N LEU A 155 -3.94 -7.57 -6.72
CA LEU A 155 -3.50 -8.96 -6.46
C LEU A 155 -4.18 -9.58 -5.22
N PRO A 156 -4.29 -8.89 -4.08
CA PRO A 156 -4.90 -9.47 -2.88
C PRO A 156 -6.38 -9.79 -3.00
N ALA A 157 -7.09 -9.31 -4.04
CA ALA A 157 -8.48 -9.67 -4.31
C ALA A 157 -8.67 -11.20 -4.42
N HIS A 158 -7.65 -11.92 -4.89
CA HIS A 158 -7.63 -13.38 -4.97
C HIS A 158 -7.69 -14.07 -3.61
N ALA A 159 -7.29 -13.41 -2.51
CA ALA A 159 -7.31 -14.03 -1.20
C ALA A 159 -8.71 -14.07 -0.55
N TYR A 160 -9.63 -13.21 -1.00
CA TYR A 160 -10.95 -13.06 -0.42
C TYR A 160 -11.92 -14.11 -0.98
N PRO A 161 -12.54 -14.97 -0.14
CA PRO A 161 -13.39 -16.07 -0.61
C PRO A 161 -14.55 -15.65 -1.51
N GLU A 162 -15.24 -14.55 -1.19
CA GLU A 162 -16.40 -14.07 -1.96
C GLU A 162 -16.03 -13.45 -3.32
N ILE A 163 -14.75 -13.15 -3.53
CA ILE A 163 -14.21 -12.66 -4.81
C ILE A 163 -13.57 -13.83 -5.58
N ARG A 164 -12.77 -14.67 -4.93
CA ARG A 164 -12.11 -15.81 -5.57
C ARG A 164 -13.08 -16.88 -6.09
N LYS A 165 -14.32 -16.94 -5.59
CA LYS A 165 -15.31 -17.92 -6.03
C LYS A 165 -15.62 -17.86 -7.54
N TYR A 166 -15.46 -16.69 -8.17
CA TYR A 166 -15.69 -16.50 -9.60
C TYR A 166 -14.55 -17.12 -10.42
N LYS A 167 -14.84 -18.18 -11.19
CA LYS A 167 -13.83 -18.96 -11.92
C LYS A 167 -13.15 -18.21 -13.07
N HIS A 168 -13.78 -17.15 -13.56
CA HIS A 168 -13.23 -16.26 -14.58
C HIS A 168 -12.37 -15.13 -13.99
N LEU A 169 -12.16 -15.07 -12.67
CA LEU A 169 -11.01 -14.37 -12.08
C LEU A 169 -9.78 -15.28 -12.20
N VAL A 170 -8.95 -15.05 -13.22
CA VAL A 170 -8.02 -16.09 -13.69
C VAL A 170 -6.57 -15.90 -13.26
N GLY A 171 -6.16 -14.69 -12.85
CA GLY A 171 -4.79 -14.44 -12.45
C GLY A 171 -4.46 -12.97 -12.20
N ASN A 172 -3.18 -12.68 -12.04
CA ASN A 172 -2.63 -11.34 -11.90
C ASN A 172 -1.64 -11.03 -13.02
N TYR A 173 -1.96 -10.06 -13.87
CA TYR A 173 -1.09 -9.67 -14.98
C TYR A 173 -0.12 -8.55 -14.56
N GLY A 174 1.12 -8.64 -15.03
CA GLY A 174 2.10 -7.55 -14.88
C GLY A 174 2.82 -7.49 -13.54
N GLY A 175 3.07 -6.26 -13.07
CA GLY A 175 3.90 -5.97 -11.92
C GLY A 175 3.43 -4.76 -11.10
N ALA A 176 4.37 -3.89 -10.74
CA ALA A 176 4.08 -2.65 -10.04
C ALA A 176 3.66 -1.55 -11.01
N TRP A 177 2.92 -0.57 -10.49
CA TRP A 177 2.21 0.45 -11.26
C TRP A 177 3.09 1.25 -12.24
N GLN A 178 4.40 1.41 -11.99
CA GLN A 178 5.27 2.21 -12.85
C GLN A 178 5.45 1.60 -14.26
N ASP A 179 5.27 0.29 -14.40
CA ASP A 179 5.46 -0.44 -15.65
C ASP A 179 4.17 -0.45 -16.51
N GLN A 180 3.08 0.14 -16.01
CA GLN A 180 1.75 0.02 -16.61
C GLN A 180 1.65 0.57 -18.04
N LEU A 181 2.44 1.59 -18.42
CA LEU A 181 2.45 2.08 -19.80
C LEU A 181 2.92 1.03 -20.81
N LYS A 182 3.79 0.11 -20.40
CA LYS A 182 4.22 -1.02 -21.23
C LYS A 182 3.24 -2.17 -21.10
N GLU A 183 2.81 -2.47 -19.88
CA GLU A 183 1.96 -3.63 -19.59
C GLU A 183 0.55 -3.48 -20.17
N PHE A 184 -0.07 -2.30 -20.05
CA PHE A 184 -1.41 -2.02 -20.59
C PHE A 184 -1.42 -1.96 -22.13
N ASP A 185 -0.32 -1.48 -22.70
CA ASP A 185 -0.10 -1.47 -24.16
C ASP A 185 -0.03 -2.89 -24.71
N ALA A 186 0.68 -3.78 -24.01
CA ALA A 186 0.80 -5.19 -24.36
C ALA A 186 -0.45 -6.04 -24.05
N PHE A 187 -1.26 -5.65 -23.06
CA PHE A 187 -2.50 -6.35 -22.73
C PHE A 187 -3.58 -6.00 -23.76
N PRO A 188 -4.08 -6.92 -24.61
CA PRO A 188 -4.98 -6.55 -25.71
C PRO A 188 -6.42 -6.23 -25.27
N GLY A 189 -6.80 -6.62 -24.05
CA GLY A 189 -8.13 -6.41 -23.48
C GLY A 189 -8.40 -4.98 -23.00
N THR A 190 -9.49 -4.78 -22.27
CA THR A 190 -9.76 -3.48 -21.64
C THR A 190 -9.08 -3.37 -20.27
N ILE A 191 -8.86 -2.14 -19.81
CA ILE A 191 -8.30 -1.86 -18.49
C ILE A 191 -9.34 -1.08 -17.70
N LEU A 192 -9.57 -1.45 -16.44
CA LEU A 192 -10.37 -0.71 -15.48
C LEU A 192 -9.48 -0.23 -14.32
N ALA A 193 -9.32 1.09 -14.19
CA ALA A 193 -8.64 1.70 -13.07
C ALA A 193 -9.63 2.22 -12.02
N THR A 194 -9.63 1.58 -10.84
CA THR A 194 -10.51 1.91 -9.72
C THR A 194 -9.97 3.06 -8.86
N THR A 195 -8.65 3.16 -8.74
CA THR A 195 -7.93 4.15 -7.92
C THR A 195 -6.61 4.56 -8.60
N ASN A 196 -5.80 5.35 -7.91
CA ASN A 196 -4.37 5.46 -8.20
C ASN A 196 -3.66 4.08 -8.14
N CYS A 197 -2.52 3.87 -8.79
CA CYS A 197 -1.78 4.82 -9.61
C CYS A 197 -2.08 4.64 -11.10
N ILE A 198 -2.58 5.69 -11.75
CA ILE A 198 -2.70 5.74 -13.21
C ILE A 198 -1.62 6.66 -13.79
N GLN A 199 -1.10 6.30 -14.96
CA GLN A 199 -0.30 7.17 -15.82
C GLN A 199 -1.19 7.62 -16.97
N VAL A 200 -0.86 8.76 -17.59
CA VAL A 200 -1.61 9.25 -18.75
C VAL A 200 -1.62 8.16 -19.83
N PRO A 201 -2.81 7.66 -20.25
CA PRO A 201 -2.90 6.56 -21.21
C PRO A 201 -2.23 6.91 -22.54
N LYS A 202 -1.53 5.94 -23.15
CA LYS A 202 -1.05 6.10 -24.53
C LYS A 202 -2.22 6.03 -25.49
N GLU A 203 -2.10 6.73 -26.62
CA GLU A 203 -3.09 6.66 -27.71
C GLU A 203 -3.34 5.23 -28.21
N SER A 204 -2.36 4.32 -28.10
CA SER A 204 -2.47 2.90 -28.48
C SER A 204 -3.45 2.07 -27.65
N TYR A 205 -3.83 2.51 -26.45
CA TYR A 205 -4.78 1.79 -25.59
C TYR A 205 -5.82 2.67 -24.91
N LYS A 206 -5.78 3.99 -25.13
CA LYS A 206 -6.67 4.98 -24.50
C LYS A 206 -8.14 4.70 -24.77
N ASP A 207 -8.47 4.17 -25.94
CA ASP A 207 -9.82 3.80 -26.37
C ASP A 207 -10.38 2.52 -25.70
N ARG A 208 -9.55 1.83 -24.93
CA ARG A 208 -9.89 0.64 -24.12
C ARG A 208 -9.48 0.80 -22.65
N PHE A 209 -9.18 2.02 -22.23
CA PHE A 209 -8.87 2.38 -20.85
C PHE A 209 -10.07 3.04 -20.17
N PHE A 210 -10.55 2.41 -19.11
CA PHE A 210 -11.69 2.87 -18.33
C PHE A 210 -11.27 3.25 -16.92
N THR A 211 -11.97 4.24 -16.36
CA THR A 211 -11.74 4.75 -15.01
C THR A 211 -13.05 4.85 -14.26
N MET A 212 -13.01 4.90 -12.94
CA MET A 212 -14.21 5.09 -12.12
C MET A 212 -13.91 5.76 -10.78
N GLY A 213 -14.96 6.15 -10.06
CA GLY A 213 -14.85 6.83 -8.78
C GLY A 213 -14.16 8.19 -8.93
N VAL A 214 -13.23 8.51 -8.03
CA VAL A 214 -12.44 9.75 -8.11
C VAL A 214 -11.28 9.66 -9.11
N THR A 215 -11.04 8.48 -9.69
CA THR A 215 -9.97 8.27 -10.67
C THR A 215 -10.48 8.60 -12.06
N SER A 216 -9.73 9.42 -12.80
CA SER A 216 -10.09 9.77 -14.17
C SER A 216 -8.85 10.06 -15.02
N ALA A 217 -8.89 9.63 -16.28
CA ALA A 217 -7.92 9.97 -17.33
C ALA A 217 -8.58 10.67 -18.53
N SER A 218 -9.87 10.39 -18.77
CA SER A 218 -10.71 10.99 -19.79
C SER A 218 -12.18 10.93 -19.35
N LYS A 219 -13.05 11.74 -19.97
CA LYS A 219 -14.49 11.70 -19.70
C LYS A 219 -15.16 10.51 -20.39
N GLU A 220 -14.66 10.15 -21.57
CA GLU A 220 -15.25 9.15 -22.47
C GLU A 220 -15.15 7.73 -21.89
N GLY A 221 -14.05 7.42 -21.19
CA GLY A 221 -13.81 6.14 -20.54
C GLY A 221 -14.24 6.08 -19.07
N HIS A 222 -14.93 7.11 -18.55
CA HIS A 222 -15.28 7.16 -17.14
C HIS A 222 -16.63 6.48 -16.86
N ILE A 223 -16.62 5.48 -15.97
CA ILE A 223 -17.79 4.70 -15.57
C ILE A 223 -18.44 5.34 -14.35
N GLN A 224 -19.76 5.55 -14.44
CA GLN A 224 -20.57 6.08 -13.35
C GLN A 224 -21.22 4.92 -12.58
N GLY A 225 -21.08 4.92 -11.26
CA GLY A 225 -21.56 3.84 -10.40
C GLY A 225 -20.94 2.49 -10.79
N HIS A 226 -21.78 1.45 -10.86
CA HIS A 226 -21.36 0.09 -11.24
C HIS A 226 -22.00 -0.39 -12.56
N ASP A 227 -22.31 0.51 -13.49
CA ASP A 227 -22.73 0.09 -14.84
C ASP A 227 -21.51 -0.22 -15.72
N PHE A 228 -21.11 -1.49 -15.79
CA PHE A 228 -19.97 -1.93 -16.60
C PHE A 228 -20.34 -2.26 -18.05
N SER A 229 -21.55 -1.96 -18.52
CA SER A 229 -22.03 -2.29 -19.87
C SER A 229 -21.07 -1.85 -20.97
N LYS A 230 -20.68 -0.57 -20.98
CA LYS A 230 -19.74 0.00 -21.96
C LYS A 230 -18.36 -0.68 -21.95
N LEU A 231 -17.83 -0.96 -20.75
CA LEU A 231 -16.56 -1.68 -20.58
C LEU A 231 -16.66 -3.08 -21.17
N ILE A 232 -17.74 -3.80 -20.85
CA ILE A 232 -17.98 -5.17 -21.33
C ILE A 232 -18.14 -5.18 -22.85
N GLU A 233 -18.96 -4.29 -23.42
CA GLU A 233 -19.14 -4.17 -24.87
C GLU A 233 -17.84 -3.85 -25.60
N ARG A 234 -17.01 -2.96 -25.05
CA ARG A 234 -15.69 -2.67 -25.61
C ARG A 234 -14.81 -3.90 -25.56
N THR A 235 -14.80 -4.63 -24.43
CA THR A 235 -14.02 -5.87 -24.24
C THR A 235 -14.40 -6.93 -25.25
N LEU A 236 -15.68 -7.10 -25.55
CA LEU A 236 -16.15 -8.05 -26.58
C LEU A 236 -15.62 -7.73 -27.99
N LYS A 237 -15.18 -6.49 -28.23
CA LYS A 237 -14.60 -6.04 -29.50
C LYS A 237 -13.06 -6.01 -29.49
N THR A 238 -12.39 -6.32 -28.38
CA THR A 238 -10.92 -6.38 -28.33
C THR A 238 -10.40 -7.70 -28.90
N GLN A 239 -9.11 -7.70 -29.24
CA GLN A 239 -8.39 -8.94 -29.59
C GLN A 239 -8.37 -9.88 -28.37
N PRO A 240 -8.59 -11.19 -28.54
CA PRO A 240 -8.44 -12.16 -27.47
C PRO A 240 -6.96 -12.30 -27.05
N LEU A 241 -6.72 -12.57 -25.78
CA LEU A 241 -5.42 -13.01 -25.29
C LEU A 241 -5.13 -14.42 -25.79
N ALA A 242 -3.87 -14.66 -26.13
CA ALA A 242 -3.34 -16.01 -26.27
C ALA A 242 -3.09 -16.61 -24.88
N GLU A 243 -3.10 -17.94 -24.79
CA GLU A 243 -2.62 -18.62 -23.59
C GLU A 243 -1.09 -18.50 -23.52
N ALA A 244 -0.57 -18.09 -22.37
CA ALA A 244 0.87 -17.98 -22.13
C ALA A 244 1.20 -18.36 -20.68
N PRO A 245 2.30 -19.10 -20.46
CA PRO A 245 2.68 -19.52 -19.13
C PRO A 245 3.11 -18.32 -18.26
N GLY A 246 2.86 -18.42 -16.96
CA GLY A 246 3.35 -17.48 -15.95
C GLY A 246 4.01 -18.18 -14.77
N LYS A 247 4.52 -17.37 -13.85
CA LYS A 247 4.92 -17.86 -12.53
C LYS A 247 3.69 -17.88 -11.62
N LYS A 248 3.76 -18.65 -10.55
CA LYS A 248 2.82 -18.51 -9.44
C LYS A 248 3.40 -17.55 -8.41
N ILE A 249 2.53 -16.69 -7.88
CA ILE A 249 2.84 -15.81 -6.74
C ILE A 249 1.80 -16.05 -5.65
N MET A 250 2.16 -15.83 -4.39
CA MET A 250 1.25 -16.08 -3.27
C MET A 250 0.78 -14.78 -2.63
N THR A 251 -0.46 -14.76 -2.15
CA THR A 251 -1.04 -13.66 -1.37
C THR A 251 -2.06 -14.18 -0.36
N GLY A 252 -2.51 -13.34 0.56
CA GLY A 252 -3.57 -13.69 1.52
C GLY A 252 -3.09 -14.10 2.90
N PHE A 253 -1.86 -13.79 3.28
CA PHE A 253 -1.36 -13.96 4.65
C PHE A 253 -1.82 -12.81 5.57
N HIS A 254 -3.13 -12.59 5.57
CA HIS A 254 -3.80 -11.68 6.47
C HIS A 254 -3.65 -12.11 7.93
N HIS A 255 -3.87 -11.20 8.89
CA HIS A 255 -3.66 -11.47 10.30
C HIS A 255 -4.51 -12.63 10.78
N THR A 256 -5.76 -12.77 10.32
CA THR A 256 -6.59 -13.94 10.63
C THR A 256 -5.96 -15.27 10.17
N ALA A 257 -5.30 -15.28 9.01
CA ALA A 257 -4.64 -16.46 8.48
C ALA A 257 -3.32 -16.77 9.22
N ILE A 258 -2.50 -15.76 9.49
CA ILE A 258 -1.25 -15.92 10.25
C ILE A 258 -1.54 -16.34 11.69
N LEU A 259 -2.52 -15.71 12.34
CA LEU A 259 -2.91 -16.05 13.71
C LEU A 259 -3.52 -17.45 13.80
N GLY A 260 -4.19 -17.92 12.75
CA GLY A 260 -4.65 -19.31 12.65
C GLY A 260 -3.50 -20.36 12.66
N ILE A 261 -2.26 -19.93 12.41
CA ILE A 261 -1.05 -20.77 12.53
C ILE A 261 -0.07 -20.24 13.60
N ALA A 262 -0.52 -19.40 14.52
CA ALA A 262 0.32 -18.74 15.51
C ALA A 262 1.16 -19.74 16.33
N ASP A 263 0.55 -20.82 16.82
CA ASP A 263 1.26 -21.84 17.61
C ASP A 263 2.44 -22.46 16.85
N LYS A 264 2.26 -22.69 15.54
CA LYS A 264 3.31 -23.20 14.67
C LYS A 264 4.44 -22.19 14.49
N VAL A 265 4.09 -20.91 14.27
CA VAL A 265 5.07 -19.82 14.13
C VAL A 265 5.83 -19.61 15.44
N ILE A 266 5.12 -19.52 16.57
CA ILE A 266 5.71 -19.36 17.91
C ILE A 266 6.59 -20.56 18.24
N GLY A 267 6.14 -21.78 17.95
CA GLY A 267 6.93 -22.99 18.14
C GLY A 267 8.22 -22.98 17.33
N ALA A 268 8.18 -22.56 16.07
CA ALA A 268 9.36 -22.45 15.21
C ALA A 268 10.35 -21.37 15.69
N VAL A 269 9.85 -20.25 16.24
CA VAL A 269 10.69 -19.22 16.87
C VAL A 269 11.34 -19.73 18.15
N LYS A 270 10.57 -20.33 19.07
CA LYS A 270 11.09 -20.91 20.32
C LYS A 270 12.10 -22.02 20.09
N ALA A 271 11.93 -22.81 19.02
CA ALA A 271 12.87 -23.84 18.61
C ALA A 271 14.11 -23.30 17.87
N GLY A 272 14.23 -21.97 17.68
CA GLY A 272 15.36 -21.34 16.98
C GLY A 272 15.39 -21.57 15.47
N LYS A 273 14.30 -22.08 14.88
CA LYS A 273 14.19 -22.35 13.43
C LYS A 273 13.85 -21.10 12.63
N ILE A 274 13.05 -20.20 13.22
CA ILE A 274 12.85 -18.84 12.72
C ILE A 274 13.57 -17.90 13.68
N LYS A 275 14.63 -17.24 13.19
CA LYS A 275 15.44 -16.32 14.01
C LYS A 275 15.00 -14.87 13.90
N HIS A 276 14.47 -14.46 12.75
CA HIS A 276 14.09 -13.07 12.51
C HIS A 276 12.97 -12.95 11.48
N PHE A 277 12.20 -11.88 11.61
CA PHE A 277 11.19 -11.45 10.65
C PHE A 277 11.63 -10.12 10.02
N PHE A 278 11.48 -10.03 8.70
CA PHE A 278 11.70 -8.79 7.96
C PHE A 278 10.40 -8.37 7.32
N LEU A 279 9.84 -7.22 7.72
CA LEU A 279 8.81 -6.58 6.90
C LEU A 279 9.50 -5.79 5.81
N ILE A 280 9.45 -6.27 4.57
CA ILE A 280 9.94 -5.56 3.40
C ILE A 280 8.73 -5.18 2.56
N GLY A 281 8.35 -3.91 2.54
CA GLY A 281 7.07 -3.53 1.93
C GLY A 281 6.84 -2.04 1.82
N GLY A 282 5.62 -1.68 1.41
CA GLY A 282 5.23 -0.30 1.10
C GLY A 282 5.17 -0.05 -0.40
N CYS A 283 5.31 1.20 -0.85
CA CYS A 283 4.97 1.58 -2.22
C CYS A 283 6.20 1.57 -3.16
N ASP A 284 6.05 0.92 -4.32
CA ASP A 284 7.05 0.92 -5.38
C ASP A 284 7.00 2.20 -6.25
N GLY A 285 8.01 2.39 -7.11
CA GLY A 285 8.02 3.46 -8.10
C GLY A 285 9.21 3.38 -9.07
N ALA A 286 9.33 4.38 -9.94
CA ALA A 286 10.33 4.39 -11.03
C ALA A 286 11.73 4.89 -10.65
N LYS A 287 11.89 5.50 -9.47
CA LYS A 287 13.17 6.11 -9.06
C LYS A 287 14.29 5.04 -9.01
N PRO A 288 15.48 5.30 -9.59
CA PRO A 288 16.65 4.43 -9.42
C PRO A 288 17.00 4.19 -7.95
N GLY A 289 17.67 3.06 -7.68
CA GLY A 289 18.05 2.65 -6.31
C GLY A 289 17.05 1.72 -5.62
N ARG A 290 15.85 1.53 -6.17
CA ARG A 290 14.85 0.58 -5.63
C ARG A 290 15.21 -0.90 -5.81
N ASN A 291 16.25 -1.20 -6.60
CA ASN A 291 16.89 -2.53 -6.63
C ASN A 291 17.50 -2.91 -5.27
N TYR A 292 17.69 -1.94 -4.36
CA TYR A 292 17.97 -2.19 -2.94
C TYR A 292 17.01 -3.25 -2.37
N TYR A 293 15.70 -3.12 -2.57
CA TYR A 293 14.72 -4.01 -1.94
C TYR A 293 14.76 -5.43 -2.49
N THR A 294 15.03 -5.58 -3.80
CA THR A 294 15.26 -6.88 -4.44
C THR A 294 16.48 -7.55 -3.82
N LYS A 295 17.63 -6.86 -3.81
CA LYS A 295 18.89 -7.37 -3.26
C LYS A 295 18.80 -7.67 -1.76
N PHE A 296 18.13 -6.81 -1.00
CA PHE A 296 17.92 -7.01 0.43
C PHE A 296 17.12 -8.30 0.67
N ALA A 297 16.00 -8.49 -0.04
CA ALA A 297 15.19 -9.70 0.09
C ALA A 297 15.99 -10.96 -0.26
N GLU A 298 16.78 -10.94 -1.34
CA GLU A 298 17.66 -12.05 -1.75
C GLU A 298 18.71 -12.42 -0.69
N GLN A 299 19.18 -11.43 0.08
CA GLN A 299 20.19 -11.62 1.12
C GLN A 299 19.61 -12.05 2.48
N VAL A 300 18.28 -12.03 2.66
CA VAL A 300 17.64 -12.45 3.92
C VAL A 300 18.00 -13.91 4.25
N PRO A 301 18.58 -14.19 5.44
CA PRO A 301 19.01 -15.53 5.82
C PRO A 301 17.90 -16.59 5.75
N LYS A 302 18.26 -17.83 5.42
CA LYS A 302 17.31 -18.93 5.20
C LYS A 302 16.49 -19.33 6.43
N ASP A 303 16.93 -18.95 7.63
CA ASP A 303 16.24 -19.12 8.90
C ASP A 303 15.40 -17.88 9.29
N CYS A 304 15.10 -16.99 8.35
CA CYS A 304 14.30 -15.79 8.55
C CYS A 304 13.08 -15.77 7.61
N VAL A 305 12.01 -15.07 8.02
CA VAL A 305 10.76 -14.92 7.26
C VAL A 305 10.59 -13.47 6.79
N ILE A 306 10.13 -13.30 5.55
CA ILE A 306 9.81 -12.01 4.93
C ILE A 306 8.29 -11.81 4.97
N LEU A 307 7.85 -10.77 5.65
CA LEU A 307 6.51 -10.21 5.54
C LEU A 307 6.53 -9.14 4.45
N THR A 308 5.54 -9.12 3.56
CA THR A 308 5.39 -8.03 2.58
C THR A 308 3.95 -7.58 2.47
N LEU A 309 3.78 -6.37 1.95
CA LEU A 309 2.48 -5.75 1.65
C LEU A 309 2.72 -4.62 0.66
N ALA A 310 1.63 -4.18 0.03
CA ALA A 310 1.62 -3.12 -0.98
C ALA A 310 2.49 -3.44 -2.21
N CYS A 311 2.51 -2.52 -3.19
CA CYS A 311 3.11 -2.77 -4.49
C CYS A 311 4.65 -2.91 -4.47
N GLY A 312 5.32 -2.56 -3.38
CA GLY A 312 6.74 -2.85 -3.14
C GLY A 312 7.08 -4.34 -3.24
N LYS A 313 6.10 -5.22 -2.97
CA LYS A 313 6.23 -6.67 -3.11
C LYS A 313 6.72 -7.11 -4.49
N TYR A 314 6.39 -6.37 -5.55
CA TYR A 314 6.73 -6.74 -6.93
C TYR A 314 8.24 -6.68 -7.22
N ARG A 315 9.04 -6.13 -6.30
CA ARG A 315 10.50 -6.18 -6.36
C ARG A 315 11.06 -7.59 -6.16
N PHE A 316 10.32 -8.50 -5.53
CA PHE A 316 10.83 -9.83 -5.17
C PHE A 316 9.75 -10.94 -5.08
N ASN A 317 8.45 -10.65 -5.18
CA ASN A 317 7.38 -11.66 -4.99
C ASN A 317 7.31 -12.77 -6.04
N LYS A 318 8.08 -12.67 -7.13
CA LYS A 318 8.23 -13.71 -8.17
C LYS A 318 9.44 -14.64 -7.92
N GLN A 319 10.13 -14.45 -6.80
CA GLN A 319 11.25 -15.28 -6.36
C GLN A 319 10.76 -16.38 -5.40
N ASP A 320 11.43 -17.52 -5.44
CA ASP A 320 11.18 -18.61 -4.48
C ASP A 320 12.11 -18.45 -3.27
N PHE A 321 11.52 -18.18 -2.11
CA PHE A 321 12.23 -18.07 -0.84
C PHE A 321 12.23 -19.39 -0.06
N GLY A 322 11.52 -20.42 -0.50
CA GLY A 322 11.38 -21.70 0.18
C GLY A 322 10.47 -21.65 1.41
N THR A 323 10.61 -22.64 2.28
CA THR A 323 9.81 -22.78 3.52
C THR A 323 10.69 -23.10 4.72
N ILE A 324 10.18 -22.83 5.92
CA ILE A 324 10.74 -23.26 7.21
C ILE A 324 9.67 -24.10 7.90
N ASP A 325 9.90 -25.41 8.08
CA ASP A 325 8.90 -26.36 8.58
C ASP A 325 7.54 -26.28 7.85
N GLY A 326 7.56 -26.03 6.54
CA GLY A 326 6.35 -25.85 5.72
C GLY A 326 5.61 -24.52 5.97
N ILE A 327 6.21 -23.55 6.68
CA ILE A 327 5.77 -22.15 6.67
C ILE A 327 6.49 -21.45 5.50
N PRO A 328 5.77 -20.86 4.53
CA PRO A 328 6.40 -20.09 3.46
C PRO A 328 7.28 -18.97 4.01
N ARG A 329 8.48 -18.80 3.45
CA ARG A 329 9.39 -17.72 3.88
C ARG A 329 8.95 -16.35 3.38
N LEU A 330 8.10 -16.27 2.36
CA LEU A 330 7.50 -15.03 1.90
C LEU A 330 6.00 -15.04 2.20
N LEU A 331 5.56 -14.12 3.06
CA LEU A 331 4.18 -13.96 3.48
C LEU A 331 3.67 -12.60 2.98
N ASP A 332 2.95 -12.60 1.86
CA ASP A 332 2.26 -11.40 1.36
C ASP A 332 0.93 -11.19 2.09
N ILE A 333 0.91 -10.14 2.91
CA ILE A 333 -0.20 -9.76 3.79
C ILE A 333 -1.34 -9.12 2.99
N GLY A 334 -1.05 -8.46 1.86
CA GLY A 334 -2.06 -7.85 1.00
C GLY A 334 -1.71 -6.46 0.50
N GLN A 335 -2.70 -5.58 0.46
CA GLN A 335 -2.60 -4.20 -0.03
C GLN A 335 -1.87 -3.30 0.98
N CYS A 336 -1.63 -2.04 0.63
CA CYS A 336 -1.10 -1.04 1.57
C CYS A 336 -1.93 -0.89 2.86
N ASN A 337 -3.27 -0.88 2.78
CA ASN A 337 -4.15 -0.85 3.97
C ASN A 337 -3.99 -2.07 4.89
N ASN A 338 -3.53 -3.21 4.36
CA ASN A 338 -3.22 -4.37 5.21
C ASN A 338 -1.96 -4.17 6.07
N ALA A 339 -1.37 -2.97 6.10
CA ALA A 339 -0.49 -2.55 7.18
C ALA A 339 -1.17 -2.70 8.56
N TYR A 340 -2.48 -2.50 8.67
CA TYR A 340 -3.24 -2.83 9.89
C TYR A 340 -3.05 -4.30 10.29
N SER A 341 -3.21 -5.22 9.34
CA SER A 341 -2.99 -6.64 9.55
C SER A 341 -1.55 -6.96 9.99
N ALA A 342 -0.53 -6.30 9.40
CA ALA A 342 0.86 -6.46 9.85
C ALA A 342 1.07 -6.02 11.31
N ILE A 343 0.42 -4.91 11.71
CA ILE A 343 0.43 -4.41 13.09
C ILE A 343 -0.24 -5.42 14.03
N GLN A 344 -1.40 -5.98 13.66
CA GLN A 344 -2.09 -7.00 14.46
C GLN A 344 -1.22 -8.25 14.68
N VAL A 345 -0.52 -8.71 13.64
CA VAL A 345 0.43 -9.83 13.77
C VAL A 345 1.55 -9.50 14.75
N ALA A 346 2.16 -8.31 14.64
CA ALA A 346 3.23 -7.90 15.54
C ALA A 346 2.75 -7.80 17.00
N VAL A 347 1.58 -7.19 17.24
CA VAL A 347 0.99 -7.10 18.58
C VAL A 347 0.70 -8.47 19.17
N ALA A 348 0.14 -9.39 18.39
CA ALA A 348 -0.16 -10.73 18.86
C ALA A 348 1.12 -11.54 19.19
N LEU A 349 2.15 -11.43 18.35
CA LEU A 349 3.45 -12.06 18.62
C LEU A 349 4.10 -11.47 19.88
N ALA A 350 4.07 -10.15 20.05
CA ALA A 350 4.58 -9.48 21.24
C ALA A 350 3.89 -9.99 22.52
N GLY A 351 2.56 -10.13 22.47
CA GLY A 351 1.79 -10.74 23.55
C GLY A 351 2.19 -12.20 23.83
N ALA A 352 2.38 -13.01 22.79
CA ALA A 352 2.79 -14.41 22.94
C ALA A 352 4.20 -14.60 23.50
N PHE A 353 5.10 -13.63 23.29
CA PHE A 353 6.45 -13.61 23.84
C PHE A 353 6.57 -12.79 25.14
N ASN A 354 5.47 -12.18 25.61
CA ASN A 354 5.43 -11.32 26.78
C ASN A 354 6.48 -10.19 26.72
N CYS A 355 6.56 -9.51 25.58
CA CYS A 355 7.49 -8.40 25.32
C CYS A 355 6.79 -7.23 24.60
N GLY A 356 7.49 -6.11 24.40
CA GLY A 356 7.01 -5.04 23.54
C GLY A 356 7.20 -5.38 22.06
N VAL A 357 6.48 -4.68 21.17
CA VAL A 357 6.63 -4.86 19.71
C VAL A 357 8.05 -4.52 19.24
N ASN A 358 8.70 -3.53 19.87
CA ASN A 358 10.08 -3.15 19.55
C ASN A 358 11.13 -4.19 20.02
N ASP A 359 10.74 -5.14 20.87
CA ASP A 359 11.61 -6.20 21.39
C ASP A 359 11.51 -7.48 20.55
N LEU A 360 10.55 -7.54 19.62
CA LEU A 360 10.42 -8.66 18.69
C LEU A 360 11.65 -8.76 17.79
N PRO A 361 12.01 -9.97 17.33
CA PRO A 361 12.99 -10.15 16.27
C PRO A 361 12.36 -9.78 14.92
N LEU A 362 11.97 -8.51 14.78
CA LEU A 362 11.26 -7.94 13.64
C LEU A 362 11.98 -6.67 13.18
N SER A 363 12.21 -6.54 11.88
CA SER A 363 12.80 -5.33 11.29
C SER A 363 11.97 -4.83 10.11
N LEU A 364 11.71 -3.52 10.09
CA LEU A 364 10.85 -2.87 9.10
C LEU A 364 11.71 -2.14 8.07
N ILE A 365 11.64 -2.61 6.83
CA ILE A 365 12.32 -2.10 5.64
C ILE A 365 11.26 -1.50 4.72
N LEU A 366 11.05 -0.20 4.87
CA LEU A 366 9.92 0.53 4.32
C LEU A 366 10.29 1.26 3.02
N SER A 367 9.59 0.89 1.96
CA SER A 367 9.55 1.63 0.71
C SER A 367 8.35 2.58 0.70
N TRP A 368 8.54 3.81 0.21
CA TRP A 368 7.44 4.75 0.07
C TRP A 368 7.46 5.42 -1.31
N TYR A 369 6.31 5.96 -1.72
CA TYR A 369 6.15 6.69 -2.99
C TYR A 369 5.09 7.79 -2.87
N GLU A 370 3.91 7.45 -2.37
CA GLU A 370 2.77 8.36 -2.32
C GLU A 370 2.15 8.45 -0.90
N GLN A 371 0.98 9.08 -0.80
CA GLN A 371 0.42 9.58 0.46
C GLN A 371 -0.14 8.49 1.37
N LYS A 372 -0.63 7.37 0.84
CA LYS A 372 -1.04 6.23 1.67
C LYS A 372 0.14 5.66 2.46
N ALA A 373 1.33 5.58 1.85
CA ALA A 373 2.54 5.20 2.57
C ALA A 373 2.96 6.21 3.65
N VAL A 374 2.74 7.51 3.43
CA VAL A 374 2.97 8.54 4.45
C VAL A 374 2.07 8.31 5.65
N ALA A 375 0.76 8.14 5.43
CA ALA A 375 -0.19 7.87 6.52
C ALA A 375 0.15 6.61 7.32
N ILE A 376 0.61 5.54 6.65
CA ILE A 376 1.11 4.32 7.32
C ILE A 376 2.34 4.61 8.17
N LEU A 377 3.32 5.38 7.65
CA LEU A 377 4.48 5.77 8.44
C LEU A 377 4.06 6.55 9.69
N LEU A 378 3.12 7.50 9.56
CA LEU A 378 2.58 8.24 10.70
C LEU A 378 1.91 7.31 11.72
N THR A 379 1.18 6.30 11.27
CA THR A 379 0.62 5.26 12.15
C THR A 379 1.72 4.56 12.94
N LEU A 380 2.79 4.10 12.29
CA LEU A 380 3.91 3.45 12.97
C LEU A 380 4.60 4.37 13.99
N LEU A 381 4.79 5.65 13.64
CA LEU A 381 5.34 6.65 14.56
C LEU A 381 4.41 6.88 15.77
N SER A 382 3.10 6.97 15.54
CA SER A 382 2.11 7.14 16.62
C SER A 382 2.04 5.95 17.58
N LEU A 383 2.42 4.75 17.11
CA LEU A 383 2.56 3.53 17.90
C LEU A 383 3.93 3.40 18.56
N ASN A 384 4.80 4.41 18.43
CA ASN A 384 6.17 4.41 18.94
C ASN A 384 7.00 3.21 18.44
N ILE A 385 6.76 2.79 17.20
CA ILE A 385 7.59 1.77 16.54
C ILE A 385 8.96 2.39 16.22
N LYS A 386 10.02 1.65 16.54
CA LYS A 386 11.40 2.13 16.44
C LYS A 386 12.23 1.32 15.46
N GLY A 387 13.35 1.90 15.03
CA GLY A 387 14.37 1.20 14.26
C GLY A 387 14.02 0.93 12.81
N MET A 388 12.95 1.55 12.30
CA MET A 388 12.50 1.44 10.91
C MET A 388 13.55 1.99 9.95
N ARG A 389 13.68 1.36 8.77
CA ARG A 389 14.48 1.87 7.65
C ARG A 389 13.57 2.36 6.54
N LEU A 390 13.75 3.60 6.09
CA LEU A 390 12.92 4.26 5.09
C LEU A 390 13.72 4.56 3.82
N GLY A 391 13.13 4.29 2.66
CA GLY A 391 13.76 4.60 1.38
C GLY A 391 12.81 4.64 0.16
N PRO A 392 13.35 4.86 -1.04
CA PRO A 392 14.79 4.94 -1.35
C PRO A 392 15.44 6.28 -0.98
N THR A 393 14.64 7.31 -0.69
CA THR A 393 15.12 8.62 -0.23
C THR A 393 14.19 9.18 0.83
N PRO A 394 14.66 10.09 1.71
CA PRO A 394 13.78 10.81 2.62
C PRO A 394 12.72 11.61 1.84
N PRO A 395 11.52 11.80 2.40
CA PRO A 395 10.54 12.73 1.85
C PRO A 395 11.05 14.16 1.78
N ALA A 396 10.91 14.79 0.61
CA ALA A 396 11.42 16.13 0.34
C ALA A 396 10.71 17.24 1.14
N PHE A 397 9.52 16.95 1.65
CA PHE A 397 8.75 17.84 2.52
C PHE A 397 9.21 17.78 3.99
N LEU A 398 10.20 16.94 4.34
CA LEU A 398 10.81 16.92 5.66
C LEU A 398 12.07 17.80 5.68
N THR A 399 12.11 18.77 6.60
CA THR A 399 13.33 19.54 6.85
C THR A 399 14.37 18.69 7.57
N PRO A 400 15.67 19.05 7.52
CA PRO A 400 16.71 18.35 8.27
C PRO A 400 16.42 18.25 9.78
N ASN A 401 15.84 19.29 10.37
CA ASN A 401 15.46 19.30 11.78
C ASN A 401 14.33 18.32 12.08
N VAL A 402 13.26 18.30 11.26
CA VAL A 402 12.16 17.33 11.43
C VAL A 402 12.66 15.90 11.23
N VAL A 403 13.52 15.66 10.23
CA VAL A 403 14.18 14.34 10.06
C VAL A 403 14.95 13.98 11.33
N LYS A 404 15.75 14.89 11.88
CA LYS A 404 16.50 14.64 13.11
C LYS A 404 15.59 14.29 14.29
N VAL A 405 14.46 14.99 14.47
CA VAL A 405 13.46 14.63 15.50
C VAL A 405 12.95 13.21 15.30
N LEU A 406 12.68 12.80 14.05
CA LEU A 406 12.25 11.42 13.76
C LEU A 406 13.33 10.39 14.07
N GLN A 407 14.60 10.72 13.81
CA GLN A 407 15.75 9.88 14.15
C GLN A 407 15.93 9.76 15.66
N ASP A 408 15.89 10.89 16.39
CA ASP A 408 16.13 10.92 17.84
C ASP A 408 14.99 10.24 18.62
N LYS A 409 13.71 10.47 18.24
CA LYS A 409 12.55 9.90 18.96
C LYS A 409 12.26 8.45 18.59
N PHE A 410 12.30 8.14 17.29
CA PHE A 410 11.83 6.86 16.74
C PHE A 410 12.94 5.98 16.17
N ASP A 411 14.21 6.38 16.28
CA ASP A 411 15.34 5.63 15.71
C ASP A 411 15.14 5.33 14.20
N LEU A 412 14.47 6.25 13.50
CA LEU A 412 14.22 6.16 12.06
C LEU A 412 15.56 6.22 11.32
N LYS A 413 15.79 5.29 10.41
CA LYS A 413 17.00 5.25 9.59
C LYS A 413 16.65 5.43 8.13
N LEU A 414 17.51 6.10 7.38
CA LEU A 414 17.47 6.03 5.94
C LEU A 414 18.24 4.77 5.50
N ILE A 415 17.78 4.13 4.43
CA ILE A 415 18.49 2.96 3.88
C ILE A 415 19.90 3.35 3.41
N THR A 416 20.85 2.41 3.50
CA THR A 416 22.18 2.55 2.89
C THR A 416 22.34 1.54 1.75
N THR A 417 23.19 0.53 1.92
CA THR A 417 23.32 -0.64 1.06
C THR A 417 22.64 -1.85 1.70
N PRO A 418 22.12 -2.81 0.92
CA PRO A 418 21.50 -4.01 1.48
C PRO A 418 22.42 -4.74 2.46
N GLU A 419 23.71 -4.83 2.14
CA GLU A 419 24.71 -5.55 2.92
C GLU A 419 24.97 -4.88 4.28
N GLU A 420 25.13 -3.55 4.30
CA GLU A 420 25.35 -2.79 5.54
C GLU A 420 24.11 -2.82 6.43
N ASP A 421 22.93 -2.63 5.85
CA ASP A 421 21.69 -2.60 6.59
C ASP A 421 21.38 -3.97 7.21
N LEU A 422 21.53 -5.06 6.44
CA LEU A 422 21.32 -6.41 6.93
C LEU A 422 22.32 -6.76 8.04
N LYS A 423 23.61 -6.42 7.85
CA LYS A 423 24.64 -6.60 8.88
C LYS A 423 24.34 -5.80 10.14
N ALA A 424 23.83 -4.58 10.02
CA ALA A 424 23.47 -3.76 11.17
C ALA A 424 22.23 -4.28 11.91
N ILE A 425 21.31 -4.95 11.21
CA ILE A 425 20.13 -5.58 11.82
C ILE A 425 20.52 -6.84 12.59
N LEU A 426 21.27 -7.75 11.97
CA LEU A 426 21.59 -9.06 12.52
C LEU A 426 22.72 -9.06 13.55
N LYS A 427 23.37 -7.91 13.79
CA LYS A 427 24.36 -7.73 14.87
C LYS A 427 23.73 -7.41 16.22
N LYS A 428 22.45 -7.04 16.23
CA LYS A 428 21.65 -6.88 17.44
C LYS A 428 21.15 -8.25 17.87
#